data_AF-A0A1Z4M0J3-F1
#
_entry.id   AF-A0A1Z4M0J3-F1
#
_cell.length_a   1.000
_cell.length_b   1.000
_cell.length_c   1.000
_cell.angle_alpha   90.00
_cell.angle_beta   90.00
_cell.angle_gamma   90.00
#
_symmetry.space_group_name_H-M   'P 1'
#
loop_
_entity.id
_entity.type
_entity.pdbx_description
1 polymer ?
#
loop_
_entity_poly.entity_id
_entity_poly.type
_entity_poly.pdbx_seq_one_letter_code
_entity_poly.pdbx_strand_id
1 'polypeptide(L)'
;MFNSIKPAPNETFNLINFQMPSFKGLYPIRQWLNNLEMNNPALAHFICRMIPTQCPFERDISLFGRTILSIPPLCKLNPLYEELIGLRFRALCYLADDCGEDVGCYC
;
A
#
# COMPACT_ATOMS: atom_id res chain seq x y z
N MET A 1 -7.24 -47.97 -5.08
CA MET A 1 -8.30 -47.62 -4.12
C MET A 1 -7.76 -46.57 -3.15
N PHE A 2 -7.75 -45.31 -3.56
CA PHE A 2 -7.78 -44.16 -2.65
C PHE A 2 -8.61 -43.10 -3.36
N ASN A 3 -9.64 -42.65 -2.65
CA ASN A 3 -10.88 -42.13 -3.19
C ASN A 3 -10.75 -40.70 -3.70
N SER A 4 -11.53 -40.41 -4.75
CA SER A 4 -11.95 -39.08 -5.16
C SER A 4 -12.44 -38.25 -3.97
N ILE A 5 -11.66 -37.24 -3.60
CA ILE A 5 -12.16 -36.14 -2.79
C ILE A 5 -12.81 -35.15 -3.77
N LYS A 6 -14.14 -35.18 -3.84
CA LYS A 6 -14.91 -34.08 -4.43
C LYS A 6 -14.78 -32.86 -3.50
N PRO A 7 -14.35 -31.68 -3.98
CA PRO A 7 -14.52 -30.47 -3.20
C PRO A 7 -16.02 -30.13 -3.10
N ALA A 8 -16.45 -29.78 -1.89
CA ALA A 8 -17.82 -29.40 -1.56
C ALA A 8 -18.20 -28.03 -2.17
N PRO A 9 -19.49 -27.79 -2.46
CA PRO A 9 -19.96 -26.54 -3.06
C PRO A 9 -20.58 -25.62 -2.01
N ASN A 10 -19.89 -24.54 -1.62
CA ASN A 10 -20.40 -23.41 -0.85
C ASN A 10 -19.28 -22.34 -0.85
N GLU A 11 -19.45 -21.05 -1.09
CA GLU A 11 -20.59 -20.16 -1.06
C GLU A 11 -20.40 -19.10 -2.15
N THR A 12 -21.49 -18.67 -2.74
CA THR A 12 -21.57 -17.49 -3.61
C THR A 12 -21.19 -16.24 -2.82
N PHE A 13 -19.90 -15.96 -2.68
CA PHE A 13 -19.43 -14.61 -2.44
C PHE A 13 -19.70 -13.85 -3.74
N ASN A 14 -20.79 -13.08 -3.75
CA ASN A 14 -20.96 -11.97 -4.68
C ASN A 14 -19.77 -11.03 -4.43
N LEU A 15 -18.68 -11.26 -5.16
CA LEU A 15 -17.57 -10.33 -5.29
C LEU A 15 -18.14 -9.14 -6.02
N ILE A 16 -18.66 -8.17 -5.26
CA ILE A 16 -18.87 -6.82 -5.73
C ILE A 16 -17.48 -6.37 -6.15
N ASN A 17 -17.20 -6.52 -7.44
CA ASN A 17 -15.95 -6.17 -8.06
C ASN A 17 -15.87 -4.65 -7.89
N PHE A 18 -15.22 -4.16 -6.82
CA PHE A 18 -14.83 -2.76 -6.69
C PHE A 18 -13.73 -2.52 -7.73
N GLN A 19 -14.13 -2.53 -9.01
CA GLN A 19 -13.35 -1.95 -10.07
C GLN A 19 -13.36 -0.46 -9.81
N MET A 20 -12.34 0.01 -9.09
CA MET A 20 -12.11 1.44 -8.99
C MET A 20 -12.02 2.00 -10.41
N PRO A 21 -12.77 3.06 -10.73
CA PRO A 21 -12.72 3.65 -12.04
C PRO A 21 -11.27 4.06 -12.33
N SER A 22 -10.69 3.47 -13.36
CA SER A 22 -9.40 3.89 -13.88
C SER A 22 -9.53 5.33 -14.33
N PHE A 23 -9.10 6.26 -13.46
CA PHE A 23 -9.05 7.68 -13.77
C PHE A 23 -7.96 7.88 -14.83
N LYS A 24 -8.36 7.76 -16.11
CA LYS A 24 -7.44 7.81 -17.27
C LYS A 24 -6.59 9.08 -17.31
N GLY A 25 -7.05 10.18 -16.73
CA GLY A 25 -6.31 11.44 -16.66
C GLY A 25 -5.06 11.41 -15.77
N LEU A 26 -4.97 10.48 -14.82
CA LEU A 26 -3.82 10.36 -13.92
C LEU A 26 -2.72 9.44 -14.47
N TYR A 27 -2.95 8.80 -15.62
CA TYR A 27 -1.98 7.90 -16.25
C TYR A 27 -0.57 8.49 -16.41
N PRO A 28 -0.37 9.73 -16.92
CA PRO A 28 0.97 10.29 -17.05
C PRO A 28 1.66 10.46 -15.68
N ILE A 29 0.90 10.80 -14.63
CA ILE A 29 1.44 10.96 -13.27
C ILE A 29 1.84 9.60 -12.70
N ARG A 30 1.03 8.55 -12.93
CA ARG A 30 1.37 7.18 -12.54
C ARG A 30 2.68 6.74 -13.18
N GLN A 31 2.81 6.96 -14.48
CA GLN A 31 4.00 6.60 -15.23
C GLN A 31 5.22 7.39 -14.75
N TRP A 32 5.05 8.68 -14.46
CA TRP A 32 6.11 9.51 -13.88
C TRP A 32 6.54 9.01 -12.49
N LEU A 33 5.60 8.69 -11.60
CA LEU A 33 5.91 8.12 -10.27
C LEU A 33 6.64 6.78 -10.37
N ASN A 34 6.22 5.91 -11.30
CA ASN A 34 6.82 4.59 -11.50
C ASN A 34 8.22 4.65 -12.11
N ASN A 35 8.49 5.63 -12.96
CA ASN A 35 9.79 5.82 -13.61
C ASN A 35 10.74 6.72 -12.79
N LEU A 36 10.32 7.19 -11.61
CA LEU A 36 11.17 8.00 -10.76
C LEU A 36 12.29 7.13 -10.18
N GLU A 37 13.50 7.28 -10.73
CA GLU A 37 14.70 6.61 -10.25
C GLU A 37 15.28 7.32 -9.02
N MET A 38 15.71 6.53 -8.04
CA MET A 38 16.34 7.02 -6.82
C MET A 38 17.83 7.18 -7.06
N ASN A 39 18.29 8.42 -7.19
CA ASN A 39 19.70 8.75 -7.41
C ASN A 39 20.29 9.64 -6.29
N ASN A 40 19.49 9.95 -5.27
CA ASN A 40 19.89 10.85 -4.19
C ASN A 40 19.34 10.35 -2.84
N PRO A 41 20.20 10.06 -1.85
CA PRO A 41 19.77 9.57 -0.54
C PRO A 41 18.89 10.57 0.20
N ALA A 42 19.12 11.88 0.06
CA ALA A 42 18.27 12.90 0.70
C ALA A 42 16.83 12.85 0.17
N LEU A 43 16.65 12.58 -1.13
CA LEU A 43 15.33 12.41 -1.74
C LEU A 43 14.67 11.11 -1.27
N ALA A 44 15.44 10.02 -1.17
CA ALA A 44 14.94 8.75 -0.66
C ALA A 44 14.46 8.87 0.80
N HIS A 45 15.23 9.51 1.67
CA HIS A 45 14.80 9.82 3.04
C HIS A 45 13.55 10.68 3.08
N PHE A 46 13.46 11.70 2.22
CA PHE A 46 12.28 12.56 2.13
C PHE A 46 11.03 11.74 1.77
N ILE A 47 11.12 10.86 0.77
CA ILE A 47 10.02 9.96 0.39
C ILE A 47 9.65 9.03 1.55
N CYS A 48 10.64 8.42 2.21
CA CYS A 48 10.43 7.54 3.35
C CYS A 48 9.83 8.25 4.58
N ARG A 49 9.94 9.58 4.68
CA ARG A 49 9.27 10.36 5.74
C ARG A 49 7.88 10.84 5.31
N MET A 50 7.71 11.15 4.03
CA MET A 50 6.48 11.72 3.49
C MET A 50 5.37 10.68 3.32
N ILE A 51 5.71 9.47 2.88
CA ILE A 51 4.73 8.41 2.61
C ILE A 51 4.70 7.48 3.82
N PRO A 52 3.64 7.45 4.65
CA PRO A 52 3.61 6.61 5.85
C PRO A 52 3.58 5.11 5.52
N THR A 53 4.09 4.27 6.44
CA THR A 53 3.95 2.79 6.37
C THR A 53 2.52 2.35 6.66
N GLN A 54 1.83 3.09 7.52
CA GLN A 54 0.47 2.83 7.92
C GLN A 54 -0.51 3.58 7.02
N CYS A 55 -1.67 2.95 6.83
CA CYS A 55 -2.76 3.57 6.11
C CYS A 55 -3.31 4.76 6.90
N PRO A 56 -3.28 6.00 6.37
CA PRO A 56 -3.74 7.17 7.12
C PRO A 56 -5.25 7.14 7.40
N PHE A 57 -6.00 6.33 6.66
CA PHE A 57 -7.44 6.18 6.81
C PHE A 57 -7.82 5.11 7.82
N GLU A 58 -6.95 4.14 8.08
CA GLU A 58 -7.19 3.13 9.10
C GLU A 58 -6.91 3.76 10.46
N ARG A 59 -7.95 3.93 11.27
CA ARG A 59 -7.80 4.50 12.60
C ARG A 59 -8.92 4.05 13.51
N ASP A 60 -8.57 3.79 14.75
CA ASP A 60 -9.49 3.45 15.82
C ASP A 60 -9.88 4.70 16.61
N ILE A 61 -11.17 4.90 16.80
CA ILE A 61 -11.73 5.98 17.61
C ILE A 61 -12.14 5.37 18.95
N SER A 62 -11.37 5.67 19.99
CA SER A 62 -11.61 5.20 21.35
C SER A 62 -12.14 6.31 22.26
N LEU A 63 -13.16 6.01 23.06
CA LEU A 63 -13.66 6.89 24.13
C LEU A 63 -13.72 6.08 25.42
N PHE A 64 -13.29 6.65 26.55
CA PHE A 64 -13.24 5.97 27.85
C PHE A 64 -12.50 4.61 27.84
N GLY A 65 -11.45 4.49 27.03
CA GLY A 65 -10.63 3.27 26.94
C GLY A 65 -11.30 2.11 26.18
N ARG A 66 -12.40 2.36 25.46
CA ARG A 66 -13.06 1.37 24.60
C ARG A 66 -13.12 1.90 23.17
N THR A 67 -12.71 1.08 22.20
CA THR A 67 -12.85 1.40 20.77
C THR A 67 -14.34 1.41 20.42
N ILE A 68 -14.84 2.56 19.98
CA ILE A 68 -16.25 2.73 19.58
C ILE A 68 -16.40 2.46 18.09
N LEU A 69 -15.43 2.90 17.30
CA LEU A 69 -15.48 2.79 15.85
C LEU A 69 -14.07 2.59 15.29
N SER A 70 -13.92 1.57 14.46
CA SER A 70 -12.71 1.30 13.69
C SER A 70 -12.97 1.67 12.24
N ILE A 71 -12.22 2.64 11.72
CA ILE A 71 -12.27 2.95 10.29
C ILE A 71 -11.39 1.92 9.58
N PRO A 72 -11.94 1.11 8.66
CA PRO A 72 -11.18 0.07 7.98
C PRO A 72 -10.11 0.68 7.06
N PRO A 73 -9.12 -0.12 6.61
CA PRO A 73 -8.12 0.29 5.64
C PRO A 73 -8.76 0.65 4.29
N LEU A 74 -9.07 1.92 4.11
CA LEU A 74 -9.60 2.49 2.87
C LEU A 74 -8.48 2.98 1.93
N CYS A 75 -7.26 2.52 2.14
CA CYS A 75 -6.02 2.98 1.49
C CYS A 75 -6.09 2.91 -0.04
N LYS A 76 -6.86 1.96 -0.56
CA LYS A 76 -7.08 1.79 -2.00
C LYS A 76 -7.95 2.88 -2.63
N LEU A 77 -8.75 3.66 -1.89
CA LEU A 77 -9.55 4.76 -2.46
C LEU A 77 -8.72 5.78 -3.24
N ASN A 78 -7.46 6.01 -2.84
CA ASN A 78 -6.58 6.90 -3.59
C ASN A 78 -6.14 6.20 -4.89
N PRO A 79 -6.47 6.76 -6.07
CA PRO A 79 -6.10 6.16 -7.33
C PRO A 79 -4.60 5.89 -7.45
N LEU A 80 -3.73 6.73 -6.86
CA LEU A 80 -2.27 6.64 -6.96
C LEU A 80 -1.61 5.87 -5.80
N TYR A 81 -2.39 5.18 -4.98
CA TYR A 81 -1.88 4.54 -3.76
C TYR A 81 -0.77 3.53 -4.05
N GLU A 82 -0.99 2.63 -5.01
CA GLU A 82 -0.03 1.57 -5.35
C GLU A 82 1.29 2.15 -5.88
N GLU A 83 1.23 3.22 -6.69
CA GLU A 83 2.43 3.89 -7.18
C GLU A 83 3.22 4.58 -6.05
N LEU A 84 2.53 5.18 -5.07
CA LEU A 84 3.17 5.82 -3.93
C LEU A 84 3.84 4.81 -2.98
N ILE A 85 3.16 3.71 -2.69
CA ILE A 85 3.74 2.62 -1.88
C ILE A 85 4.91 1.97 -2.62
N GLY A 86 4.78 1.75 -3.94
CA GLY A 86 5.88 1.27 -4.76
C GLY A 86 7.07 2.23 -4.77
N LEU A 87 6.83 3.54 -4.82
CA LEU A 87 7.88 4.54 -4.73
C LEU A 87 8.58 4.53 -3.37
N ARG A 88 7.82 4.42 -2.27
CA ARG A 88 8.38 4.26 -0.92
C ARG A 88 9.27 3.03 -0.83
N PHE A 89 8.80 1.89 -1.34
CA PHE A 89 9.56 0.65 -1.33
C PHE A 89 10.89 0.80 -2.08
N ARG A 90 10.87 1.39 -3.28
CA ARG A 90 12.10 1.68 -4.05
C ARG A 90 13.06 2.60 -3.29
N ALA A 91 12.54 3.62 -2.60
CA ALA A 91 13.36 4.51 -1.79
C ALA A 91 14.02 3.79 -0.59
N LEU A 92 13.29 2.88 0.07
CA LEU A 92 13.83 2.06 1.15
C LEU A 92 14.92 1.10 0.65
N CYS A 93 14.66 0.39 -0.45
CA CYS A 93 15.67 -0.48 -1.07
C CYS A 93 16.92 0.29 -1.46
N TYR A 94 16.78 1.48 -2.06
CA TYR A 94 17.94 2.31 -2.41
C TYR A 94 18.78 2.71 -1.18
N LEU A 95 18.14 3.07 -0.07
CA LEU A 95 18.86 3.42 1.16
C LEU A 95 19.55 2.18 1.79
N ALA A 96 18.89 1.03 1.76
CA ALA A 96 19.42 -0.20 2.36
C ALA A 96 20.49 -0.89 1.50
N ASP A 97 20.23 -1.07 0.20
CA ASP A 97 21.02 -1.89 -0.70
C ASP A 97 22.14 -1.08 -1.40
N ASP A 98 21.83 0.10 -1.93
CA ASP A 98 22.81 0.94 -2.66
C ASP A 98 23.63 1.83 -1.71
N CYS A 99 22.99 2.44 -0.69
CA CYS A 99 23.67 3.34 0.25
C CYS A 99 24.21 2.60 1.49
N GLY A 100 23.68 1.42 1.82
CA GLY A 100 24.11 0.63 2.98
C GLY A 100 23.70 1.22 4.34
N GLU A 101 22.64 2.02 4.39
CA GLU A 101 22.17 2.69 5.60
C GLU A 101 21.19 1.84 6.43
N ASP A 102 21.12 2.09 7.74
CA ASP A 102 20.09 1.48 8.60
C ASP A 102 18.73 2.16 8.41
N VAL A 103 17.85 1.48 7.69
CA VAL A 103 16.48 1.93 7.40
C VAL A 103 15.46 1.55 8.49
N GLY A 104 15.88 0.97 9.61
CA GLY A 104 15.00 0.55 10.69
C GLY A 104 14.15 1.68 11.27
N CYS A 105 14.62 2.93 11.19
CA CYS A 105 13.87 4.10 11.62
C CYS A 105 12.62 4.42 10.77
N TYR A 106 12.44 3.74 9.64
CA TYR A 106 11.31 3.90 8.72
C TYR A 106 10.29 2.77 8.78
N CYS A 107 10.52 1.73 9.58
CA CYS A 107 9.66 0.54 9.66
C CYS A 107 8.66 0.62 10.82
#